data_AF-A0A529NPN9-F1
#
_entry.id   AF-A0A529NPN9-F1
#
_cell.length_a   1.000
_cell.length_b   1.000
_cell.length_c   1.000
_cell.angle_alpha   90.00
_cell.angle_beta   90.00
_cell.angle_gamma   90.00
#
_symmetry.space_group_name_H-M   'P 1'
#
loop_
_entity.id
_entity.type
_entity.pdbx_description
1 polymer ?
#
loop_
_entity_poly.entity_id
_entity_poly.type
_entity_poly.pdbx_seq_one_letter_code
_entity_poly.pdbx_strand_id
1 'polypeptide(L)'
;VLTLKEANADLPYLLSDYHLIVQPNGGKDKPDAGIGAGPYKIVTNEPGVRHVGERFANYWQGDKMGHADQIEVVVINDATARTAALQGGQVNMINRVEPKIVDLIKRVPGVTIRNHAGPGHYVFIMHCNTAPFDNNDLRMALKLAIDREEMLNKVLRGYGSLGNDFPINASYPLFTEIEQRKYDPD
;
A
#
# COMPACT_ATOMS: atom_id res chain seq x y z
N VAL A 1 6.17 -9.33 29.56
CA VAL A 1 4.74 -9.17 29.93
C VAL A 1 4.35 -7.74 29.60
N LEU A 2 3.31 -7.55 28.77
CA LEU A 2 2.72 -6.23 28.54
C LEU A 2 1.53 -6.08 29.50
N THR A 3 1.56 -5.07 30.37
CA THR A 3 0.47 -4.75 31.29
C THR A 3 -0.25 -3.51 30.78
N LEU A 4 -1.54 -3.64 30.45
CA LEU A 4 -2.35 -2.54 29.96
C LEU A 4 -3.08 -1.85 31.12
N LYS A 5 -3.32 -0.54 31.00
CA LYS A 5 -4.12 0.23 31.98
C LYS A 5 -5.62 -0.03 31.85
N GLU A 6 -6.05 -0.44 30.66
CA GLU A 6 -7.43 -0.76 30.31
C GLU A 6 -7.45 -1.91 29.30
N ALA A 7 -8.61 -2.53 29.10
CA ALA A 7 -8.75 -3.59 28.12
C ALA A 7 -8.56 -3.04 26.69
N ASN A 8 -7.72 -3.70 25.89
CA ASN A 8 -7.53 -3.37 24.49
C ASN A 8 -7.50 -4.65 23.65
N ALA A 9 -8.60 -4.91 22.93
CA ALA A 9 -8.76 -6.08 22.08
C ALA A 9 -7.85 -6.03 20.83
N ASP A 10 -7.40 -4.84 20.43
CA ASP A 10 -6.60 -4.63 19.23
C ASP A 10 -5.10 -4.82 19.47
N LEU A 11 -4.66 -4.98 20.73
CA LEU A 11 -3.24 -5.11 21.06
C LEU A 11 -2.48 -6.11 20.16
N PRO A 12 -2.98 -7.34 19.90
CA PRO A 12 -2.28 -8.27 19.02
C PRO A 12 -2.10 -7.75 17.58
N TYR A 13 -3.07 -7.00 17.05
CA TYR A 13 -2.97 -6.37 15.72
C TYR A 13 -2.05 -5.16 15.75
N LEU A 14 -2.07 -4.36 16.82
CA LEU A 14 -1.14 -3.25 16.97
C LEU A 14 0.32 -3.72 16.98
N LEU A 15 0.59 -4.88 17.59
CA LEU A 15 1.94 -5.47 17.62
C LEU A 15 2.44 -5.97 16.25
N SER A 16 1.57 -6.08 15.23
CA SER A 16 1.99 -6.38 13.86
C SER A 16 2.16 -5.14 12.98
N ASP A 17 1.93 -3.94 13.53
CA ASP A 17 2.09 -2.69 12.81
C ASP A 17 3.56 -2.45 12.42
N TYR A 18 3.79 -2.08 11.15
CA TYR A 18 5.14 -1.93 10.60
C TYR A 18 5.92 -0.75 11.18
N HIS A 19 5.28 0.17 11.89
CA HIS A 19 5.96 1.24 12.62
C HIS A 19 6.60 0.75 13.93
N LEU A 20 6.18 -0.41 14.47
CA LEU A 20 6.73 -0.99 15.71
C LEU A 20 7.95 -1.87 15.44
N ILE A 21 8.93 -1.32 14.73
CA ILE A 21 10.18 -2.02 14.40
C ILE A 21 10.97 -2.32 15.69
N VAL A 22 11.40 -3.57 15.86
CA VAL A 22 12.31 -3.96 16.95
C VAL A 22 13.72 -3.49 16.61
N GLN A 23 14.25 -2.59 17.44
CA GLN A 23 15.61 -2.03 17.32
C GLN A 23 16.32 -2.02 18.69
N PRO A 24 17.66 -1.94 18.73
CA PRO A 24 18.39 -1.73 19.98
C PRO A 24 17.86 -0.51 20.75
N ASN A 25 17.60 -0.68 22.05
CA ASN A 25 16.97 0.33 22.91
C ASN A 25 15.68 0.96 22.33
N GLY A 26 14.95 0.23 21.49
CA GLY A 26 13.75 0.72 20.80
C GLY A 26 14.02 1.84 19.78
N GLY A 27 15.26 1.99 19.31
CA GLY A 27 15.64 3.03 18.35
C GLY A 27 15.77 4.44 18.95
N LYS A 28 15.66 4.59 20.29
CA LYS A 28 15.71 5.90 20.96
C LYS A 28 17.03 6.63 20.76
N ASP A 29 18.14 5.89 20.79
CA ASP A 29 19.47 6.49 20.70
C ASP A 29 19.83 6.87 19.26
N LYS A 30 19.34 6.09 18.28
CA LYS A 30 19.62 6.29 16.85
C LYS A 30 18.52 5.66 15.97
N PRO A 31 17.41 6.37 15.72
CA PRO A 31 16.24 5.81 15.02
C PRO A 31 16.51 5.53 13.53
N ASP A 32 17.49 6.20 12.93
CA ASP A 32 17.92 6.07 11.55
C ASP A 32 19.08 5.06 11.37
N ALA A 33 19.45 4.31 12.42
CA ALA A 33 20.55 3.35 12.38
C ALA A 33 20.32 2.21 11.38
N GLY A 34 19.07 1.97 10.97
CA GLY A 34 18.71 0.91 10.04
C GLY A 34 18.92 -0.51 10.59
N ILE A 35 18.95 -0.65 11.92
CA ILE A 35 19.17 -1.93 12.61
C ILE A 35 17.80 -2.56 12.90
N GLY A 36 17.50 -3.68 12.24
CA GLY A 36 16.28 -4.45 12.49
C GLY A 36 16.57 -5.95 12.59
N ALA A 37 15.50 -6.75 12.73
CA ALA A 37 15.58 -8.20 12.82
C ALA A 37 15.26 -8.92 11.48
N GLY A 38 15.33 -8.20 10.37
CA GLY A 38 15.04 -8.71 9.02
C GLY A 38 16.21 -9.45 8.36
N PRO A 39 16.00 -10.09 7.20
CA PRO A 39 17.02 -10.85 6.49
C PRO A 39 18.03 -9.98 5.71
N TYR A 40 17.83 -8.66 5.65
CA TYR A 40 18.74 -7.72 4.99
C TYR A 40 19.17 -6.63 5.95
N LYS A 41 20.48 -6.39 6.03
CA LYS A 41 21.12 -5.30 6.78
C LYS A 41 21.20 -4.07 5.89
N ILE A 42 20.66 -2.94 6.34
CA ILE A 42 20.72 -1.68 5.60
C ILE A 42 22.17 -1.19 5.55
N VAL A 43 22.68 -0.93 4.34
CA VAL A 43 24.02 -0.38 4.09
C VAL A 43 23.99 0.99 3.41
N THR A 44 22.88 1.35 2.80
CA THR A 44 22.67 2.70 2.25
C THR A 44 21.25 3.15 2.57
N ASN A 45 21.14 4.36 3.09
CA ASN A 45 19.87 5.04 3.35
C ASN A 45 20.01 6.48 2.87
N GLU A 46 19.57 6.74 1.65
CA GLU A 46 19.55 8.06 1.03
C GLU A 46 18.07 8.44 0.80
N PRO A 47 17.41 9.08 1.77
CA PRO A 47 15.98 9.37 1.70
C PRO A 47 15.58 10.08 0.41
N GLY A 48 14.59 9.53 -0.28
CA GLY A 48 14.11 10.08 -1.56
C GLY A 48 14.98 9.74 -2.77
N VAL A 49 16.09 9.02 -2.59
CA VAL A 49 17.00 8.61 -3.67
C VAL A 49 17.06 7.09 -3.77
N ARG A 50 17.62 6.41 -2.76
CA ARG A 50 17.73 4.94 -2.74
C ARG A 50 18.00 4.37 -1.35
N HIS A 51 17.67 3.09 -1.21
CA HIS A 51 17.98 2.29 -0.02
C HIS A 51 18.56 0.96 -0.45
N VAL A 52 19.68 0.55 0.16
CA VAL A 52 20.37 -0.70 -0.19
C VAL A 52 20.49 -1.57 1.06
N GLY A 53 20.13 -2.84 0.92
CA GLY A 53 20.27 -3.86 1.95
C GLY A 53 21.08 -5.04 1.45
N GLU A 54 22.05 -5.49 2.25
CA GLU A 54 22.83 -6.71 2.00
C GLU A 54 22.26 -7.87 2.81
N ARG A 55 22.32 -9.09 2.27
CA ARG A 55 21.88 -10.29 2.98
C ARG A 55 22.57 -10.42 4.33
N PHE A 56 21.79 -10.60 5.40
CA PHE A 56 22.32 -10.87 6.73
C PHE A 56 22.52 -12.37 6.93
N ALA A 57 23.77 -12.83 6.89
CA ALA A 57 24.13 -14.25 6.96
C ALA A 57 23.60 -14.96 8.21
N ASN A 58 23.42 -14.24 9.32
CA ASN A 58 22.96 -14.79 10.59
C ASN A 58 21.45 -14.58 10.83
N TYR A 59 20.65 -14.48 9.76
CA TYR A 59 19.21 -14.35 9.88
C TYR A 59 18.62 -15.56 10.62
N TRP A 60 17.75 -15.30 11.60
CA TRP A 60 17.29 -16.31 12.56
C TRP A 60 16.40 -17.41 11.94
N GLN A 61 15.83 -17.19 10.75
CA GLN A 61 15.13 -18.24 10.00
C GLN A 61 16.03 -18.93 8.95
N GLY A 62 17.35 -18.67 8.98
CA GLY A 62 18.31 -19.21 8.02
C GLY A 62 17.95 -18.87 6.58
N ASP A 63 18.09 -19.85 5.69
CA ASP A 63 17.88 -19.67 4.24
C ASP A 63 16.41 -19.65 3.78
N LYS A 64 15.45 -19.66 4.71
CA LYS A 64 14.03 -19.54 4.38
C LYS A 64 13.65 -18.19 3.78
N MET A 65 14.50 -17.16 3.97
CA MET A 65 14.31 -15.81 3.47
C MET A 65 15.64 -15.22 3.00
N GLY A 66 15.55 -14.04 2.37
CA GLY A 66 16.73 -13.29 1.95
C GLY A 66 17.45 -13.93 0.77
N HIS A 67 16.74 -14.39 -0.27
CA HIS A 67 17.33 -15.20 -1.34
C HIS A 67 18.28 -14.43 -2.30
N ALA A 68 18.35 -13.11 -2.20
CA ALA A 68 19.29 -12.30 -2.97
C ALA A 68 20.48 -11.89 -2.11
N ASP A 69 21.65 -11.70 -2.72
CA ASP A 69 22.82 -11.16 -2.01
C ASP A 69 22.60 -9.70 -1.59
N GLN A 70 21.86 -8.95 -2.41
CA GLN A 70 21.53 -7.55 -2.19
C GLN A 70 20.12 -7.23 -2.70
N ILE A 71 19.47 -6.31 -2.01
CA ILE A 71 18.26 -5.62 -2.48
C ILE A 71 18.53 -4.13 -2.55
N GLU A 72 18.07 -3.50 -3.62
CA GLU A 72 18.12 -2.05 -3.79
C GLU A 72 16.71 -1.54 -4.12
N VAL A 73 16.27 -0.52 -3.39
CA VAL A 73 15.03 0.21 -3.62
C VAL A 73 15.42 1.59 -4.11
N VAL A 74 15.19 1.86 -5.39
CA VAL A 74 15.43 3.17 -6.02
C VAL A 74 14.13 3.95 -6.11
N VAL A 75 14.17 5.24 -5.76
CA VAL A 75 13.00 6.12 -5.79
C VAL A 75 12.84 6.71 -7.19
N ILE A 76 11.85 6.23 -7.94
CA ILE A 76 11.47 6.76 -9.26
C ILE A 76 10.01 7.22 -9.21
N ASN A 77 9.80 8.51 -8.97
CA ASN A 77 8.46 9.08 -8.78
C ASN A 77 7.64 9.08 -10.08
N ASP A 78 8.25 9.44 -11.21
CA ASP A 78 7.57 9.46 -12.49
C ASP A 78 7.21 8.04 -12.97
N ALA A 79 5.94 7.82 -13.29
CA ALA A 79 5.42 6.50 -13.67
C ALA A 79 5.95 6.02 -15.03
N THR A 80 6.21 6.95 -15.94
CA THR A 80 6.75 6.64 -17.27
C THR A 80 8.20 6.20 -17.14
N ALA A 81 9.02 6.96 -16.41
CA ALA A 81 10.41 6.64 -16.12
C ALA A 81 10.54 5.30 -15.37
N ARG A 82 9.68 5.03 -14.39
CA ARG A 82 9.67 3.75 -13.66
C ARG A 82 9.36 2.57 -14.59
N THR A 83 8.41 2.74 -15.51
CA THR A 83 8.08 1.72 -16.52
C THR A 83 9.22 1.51 -17.52
N ALA A 84 9.87 2.59 -17.97
CA ALA A 84 11.02 2.53 -18.86
C ALA A 84 12.22 1.82 -18.18
N ALA A 85 12.45 2.09 -16.89
CA ALA A 85 13.50 1.41 -16.11
C ALA A 85 13.28 -0.10 -16.03
N LEU A 86 12.02 -0.55 -15.87
CA LEU A 86 11.69 -1.98 -15.92
C LEU A 86 11.95 -2.56 -17.31
N GLN A 87 11.48 -1.89 -18.37
CA GLN A 87 11.66 -2.34 -19.77
C GLN A 87 13.12 -2.40 -20.19
N GLY A 88 13.93 -1.45 -19.73
CA GLY A 88 15.37 -1.40 -19.97
C GLY A 88 16.20 -2.33 -19.07
N GLY A 89 15.56 -3.07 -18.15
CA GLY A 89 16.25 -3.98 -17.22
C GLY A 89 17.05 -3.29 -16.12
N GLN A 90 16.85 -1.98 -15.90
CA GLN A 90 17.50 -1.23 -14.84
C GLN A 90 16.95 -1.59 -13.44
N VAL A 91 15.69 -2.03 -13.38
CA VAL A 91 15.06 -2.55 -12.17
C VAL A 91 14.37 -3.88 -12.46
N ASN A 92 14.34 -4.78 -11.47
CA ASN A 92 13.69 -6.09 -11.62
C ASN A 92 12.20 -6.08 -11.28
N MET A 93 11.75 -5.08 -10.51
CA MET A 93 10.37 -4.96 -10.04
C MET A 93 9.99 -3.50 -9.92
N ILE A 94 8.74 -3.18 -10.25
CA ILE A 94 8.12 -1.88 -9.99
C ILE A 94 6.78 -2.08 -9.30
N ASN A 95 6.35 -1.07 -8.54
CA ASN A 95 5.01 -0.98 -8.00
C ASN A 95 4.17 0.07 -8.75
N ARG A 96 2.89 0.17 -8.40
CA ARG A 96 1.94 1.19 -8.89
C ARG A 96 1.92 1.28 -10.42
N VAL A 97 1.71 0.13 -11.07
CA VAL A 97 1.46 0.09 -12.51
C VAL A 97 0.07 0.67 -12.79
N GLU A 98 -0.01 1.65 -13.69
CA GLU A 98 -1.28 2.28 -14.04
C GLU A 98 -2.14 1.32 -14.88
N PRO A 99 -3.45 1.16 -14.59
CA PRO A 99 -4.31 0.22 -15.32
C PRO A 99 -4.30 0.39 -16.85
N LYS A 100 -4.16 1.62 -17.34
CA LYS A 100 -4.10 1.93 -18.78
C LYS A 100 -2.88 1.33 -19.50
N ILE A 101 -1.77 1.08 -18.79
CA ILE A 101 -0.53 0.53 -19.39
C ILE A 101 -0.31 -0.94 -19.10
N VAL A 102 -1.16 -1.60 -18.30
CA VAL A 102 -0.97 -3.01 -17.93
C VAL A 102 -0.83 -3.91 -19.16
N ASP A 103 -1.66 -3.71 -20.18
CA ASP A 103 -1.63 -4.53 -21.41
C ASP A 103 -0.35 -4.31 -22.23
N LEU A 104 0.27 -3.12 -22.11
CA LEU A 104 1.57 -2.83 -22.70
C LEU A 104 2.68 -3.56 -21.93
N ILE A 105 2.67 -3.46 -20.59
CA ILE A 105 3.71 -4.09 -19.76
C ILE A 105 3.66 -5.63 -19.85
N LYS A 106 2.48 -6.23 -19.99
CA LYS A 106 2.32 -7.68 -20.23
C LYS A 106 3.08 -8.19 -21.46
N ARG A 107 3.41 -7.32 -22.42
CA ARG A 107 4.16 -7.68 -23.64
C ARG A 107 5.67 -7.62 -23.45
N VAL A 108 6.15 -7.11 -22.33
CA VAL A 108 7.58 -7.03 -22.03
C VAL A 108 8.11 -8.44 -21.71
N PRO A 109 9.13 -8.94 -22.42
CA PRO A 109 9.67 -10.28 -22.17
C PRO A 109 10.14 -10.45 -20.72
N GLY A 110 9.79 -11.58 -20.11
CA GLY A 110 10.19 -11.91 -18.74
C GLY A 110 9.45 -11.17 -17.63
N VAL A 111 8.55 -10.22 -17.96
CA VAL A 111 7.76 -9.49 -16.97
C VAL A 111 6.45 -10.21 -16.70
N THR A 112 6.09 -10.34 -15.43
CA THR A 112 4.76 -10.81 -15.00
C THR A 112 4.06 -9.72 -14.20
N ILE A 113 2.74 -9.60 -14.40
CA ILE A 113 1.91 -8.68 -13.62
C ILE A 113 1.28 -9.45 -12.47
N ARG A 114 1.49 -8.98 -11.24
CA ARG A 114 0.82 -9.49 -10.04
C ARG A 114 -0.21 -8.47 -9.59
N ASN A 115 -1.48 -8.83 -9.71
CA ASN A 115 -2.60 -8.06 -9.19
C ASN A 115 -3.10 -8.72 -7.90
N HIS A 116 -3.05 -8.01 -6.78
CA HIS A 116 -3.52 -8.48 -5.49
C HIS A 116 -4.47 -7.44 -4.89
N ALA A 117 -5.64 -7.89 -4.44
CA ALA A 117 -6.54 -7.05 -3.66
C ALA A 117 -5.85 -6.67 -2.33
N GLY A 118 -6.04 -5.43 -1.92
CA GLY A 118 -5.48 -4.91 -0.68
C GLY A 118 -6.37 -3.83 -0.06
N PRO A 119 -5.97 -3.28 1.10
CA PRO A 119 -6.77 -2.31 1.86
C PRO A 119 -6.87 -0.92 1.22
N GLY A 120 -6.20 -0.69 0.09
CA GLY A 120 -6.21 0.59 -0.62
C GLY A 120 -7.60 0.95 -1.15
N HIS A 121 -7.93 2.23 -1.11
CA HIS A 121 -9.20 2.76 -1.59
C HIS A 121 -9.00 4.18 -2.16
N TYR A 122 -9.79 4.54 -3.17
CA TYR A 122 -9.83 5.90 -3.72
C TYR A 122 -10.95 6.68 -3.05
N VAL A 123 -10.67 7.91 -2.61
CA VAL A 123 -11.61 8.72 -1.82
C VAL A 123 -11.70 10.15 -2.32
N PHE A 124 -12.91 10.69 -2.19
CA PHE A 124 -13.16 12.13 -2.17
C PHE A 124 -13.53 12.49 -0.73
N ILE A 125 -12.59 13.10 0.00
CA ILE A 125 -12.76 13.40 1.42
C ILE A 125 -13.62 14.66 1.55
N MET A 126 -14.73 14.53 2.28
CA MET A 126 -15.64 15.63 2.62
C MET A 126 -15.49 15.96 4.10
N HIS A 127 -14.98 17.16 4.41
CA HIS A 127 -14.81 17.60 5.80
C HIS A 127 -16.16 17.99 6.41
N CYS A 128 -16.78 17.08 7.17
CA CYS A 128 -18.12 17.25 7.76
C CYS A 128 -18.28 18.43 8.74
N ASN A 129 -17.18 19.11 9.10
CA ASN A 129 -17.17 20.28 9.98
C ASN A 129 -16.89 21.59 9.21
N THR A 130 -16.91 21.56 7.89
CA THR A 130 -16.54 22.70 7.04
C THR A 130 -17.58 22.85 5.92
N ALA A 131 -18.16 24.05 5.78
CA ALA A 131 -19.09 24.33 4.70
C ALA A 131 -18.42 24.17 3.31
N PRO A 132 -19.15 23.65 2.29
CA PRO A 132 -20.55 23.25 2.34
C PRO A 132 -20.76 21.78 2.78
N PHE A 133 -19.69 21.05 3.11
CA PHE A 133 -19.74 19.63 3.46
C PHE A 133 -20.25 19.36 4.87
N ASP A 134 -20.53 20.37 5.68
CA ASP A 134 -21.29 20.25 6.92
C ASP A 134 -22.75 19.84 6.67
N ASN A 135 -23.32 20.22 5.52
CA ASN A 135 -24.63 19.77 5.08
C ASN A 135 -24.64 18.28 4.67
N ASN A 136 -25.41 17.45 5.38
CA ASN A 136 -25.54 16.02 5.07
C ASN A 136 -26.19 15.74 3.72
N ASP A 137 -27.20 16.51 3.34
CA ASP A 137 -27.94 16.29 2.09
C ASP A 137 -27.05 16.55 0.89
N LEU A 138 -26.16 17.55 0.96
CA LEU A 138 -25.14 17.78 -0.06
C LEU A 138 -24.20 16.58 -0.18
N ARG A 139 -23.70 16.04 0.94
CA ARG A 139 -22.81 14.87 0.91
C ARG A 139 -23.51 13.65 0.32
N MET A 140 -24.80 13.48 0.61
CA MET A 140 -25.60 12.38 0.05
C MET A 140 -25.82 12.56 -1.45
N ALA A 141 -26.18 13.76 -1.91
CA ALA A 141 -26.30 14.08 -3.33
C ALA A 141 -25.00 13.77 -4.09
N LEU A 142 -23.84 14.19 -3.55
CA LEU A 142 -22.54 13.90 -4.17
C LEU A 142 -22.23 12.39 -4.23
N LYS A 143 -22.61 11.61 -3.20
CA LYS A 143 -22.40 10.16 -3.20
C LYS A 143 -23.25 9.44 -4.24
N LEU A 144 -24.46 9.93 -4.51
CA LEU A 144 -25.40 9.38 -5.48
C LEU A 144 -25.04 9.82 -6.92
N ALA A 145 -24.47 11.02 -7.08
CA ALA A 145 -24.02 11.54 -8.37
C ALA A 145 -22.74 10.86 -8.94
N ILE A 146 -22.11 9.93 -8.21
CA ILE A 146 -20.90 9.24 -8.65
C ILE A 146 -21.23 7.85 -9.21
N ASP A 147 -21.02 7.66 -10.50
CA ASP A 147 -21.06 6.35 -11.15
C ASP A 147 -19.76 5.56 -10.90
N ARG A 148 -19.78 4.77 -9.82
CA ARG A 148 -18.64 3.93 -9.41
C ARG A 148 -18.38 2.77 -10.38
N GLU A 149 -19.42 2.28 -11.06
CA GLU A 149 -19.27 1.21 -12.06
C GLU A 149 -18.56 1.75 -13.31
N GLU A 150 -18.97 2.92 -13.77
CA GLU A 150 -18.29 3.61 -14.87
C GLU A 150 -16.84 3.92 -14.52
N MET A 151 -16.56 4.42 -13.32
CA MET A 151 -15.19 4.65 -12.86
C MET A 151 -14.36 3.37 -12.84
N LEU A 152 -14.88 2.28 -12.30
CA LEU A 152 -14.19 0.98 -12.27
C LEU A 152 -13.88 0.48 -13.69
N ASN A 153 -14.86 0.59 -14.59
CA ASN A 153 -14.74 0.08 -15.96
C ASN A 153 -13.84 0.96 -16.84
N LYS A 154 -14.01 2.28 -16.81
CA LYS A 154 -13.32 3.21 -17.72
C LYS A 154 -11.98 3.70 -17.17
N VAL A 155 -11.90 4.00 -15.87
CA VAL A 155 -10.68 4.56 -15.26
C VAL A 155 -9.77 3.44 -14.78
N LEU A 156 -10.30 2.53 -13.96
CA LEU A 156 -9.52 1.44 -13.39
C LEU A 156 -9.42 0.22 -14.32
N ARG A 157 -10.19 0.17 -15.42
CA ARG A 157 -10.17 -0.92 -16.40
C ARG A 157 -10.35 -2.31 -15.74
N GLY A 158 -11.20 -2.38 -14.71
CA GLY A 158 -11.45 -3.59 -13.93
C GLY A 158 -10.40 -3.93 -12.86
N TYR A 159 -9.33 -3.14 -12.70
CA TYR A 159 -8.32 -3.33 -11.65
C TYR A 159 -8.76 -2.66 -10.34
N GLY A 160 -9.80 -3.21 -9.73
CA GLY A 160 -10.35 -2.75 -8.46
C GLY A 160 -11.68 -3.42 -8.15
N SER A 161 -12.32 -2.97 -7.08
CA SER A 161 -13.68 -3.34 -6.71
C SER A 161 -14.47 -2.07 -6.41
N LEU A 162 -15.80 -2.17 -6.45
CA LEU A 162 -16.66 -1.05 -6.05
C LEU A 162 -16.43 -0.74 -4.57
N GLY A 163 -16.26 0.55 -4.27
CA GLY A 163 -16.29 1.06 -2.90
C GLY A 163 -17.72 1.43 -2.49
N ASN A 164 -17.96 1.51 -1.19
CA ASN A 164 -19.30 1.80 -0.67
C ASN A 164 -19.31 2.88 0.43
N ASP A 165 -18.49 3.93 0.24
CA ASP A 165 -18.37 5.10 1.12
C ASP A 165 -17.91 4.81 2.56
N PHE A 166 -17.23 3.69 2.76
CA PHE A 166 -16.45 3.37 3.96
C PHE A 166 -15.12 2.69 3.55
N PRO A 167 -14.07 2.76 4.38
CA PRO A 167 -12.72 2.36 3.98
C PRO A 167 -12.42 0.86 4.13
N ILE A 168 -13.39 0.06 4.59
CA ILE A 168 -13.21 -1.38 4.85
C ILE A 168 -13.70 -2.17 3.64
N ASN A 169 -12.86 -3.07 3.12
CA ASN A 169 -13.17 -3.90 1.95
C ASN A 169 -12.89 -5.38 2.26
N ALA A 170 -13.15 -6.28 1.30
CA ALA A 170 -12.98 -7.73 1.46
C ALA A 170 -11.53 -8.19 1.77
N SER A 171 -10.52 -7.31 1.69
CA SER A 171 -9.16 -7.63 2.15
C SER A 171 -9.01 -7.57 3.67
N TYR A 172 -9.98 -7.00 4.39
CA TYR A 172 -9.98 -6.96 5.85
C TYR A 172 -10.66 -8.21 6.45
N PRO A 173 -10.08 -8.86 7.46
CA PRO A 173 -10.62 -10.09 8.05
C PRO A 173 -12.05 -9.98 8.62
N LEU A 174 -12.46 -8.78 9.04
CA LEU A 174 -13.77 -8.51 9.67
C LEU A 174 -14.73 -7.75 8.74
N PHE A 175 -14.45 -7.72 7.44
CA PHE A 175 -15.34 -7.09 6.48
C PHE A 175 -16.70 -7.80 6.43
N THR A 176 -17.76 -7.01 6.42
CA THR A 176 -19.13 -7.48 6.21
C THR A 176 -19.70 -6.73 5.02
N GLU A 177 -20.28 -7.46 4.08
CA GLU A 177 -20.96 -6.85 2.94
C GLU A 177 -22.21 -6.10 3.41
N ILE A 178 -22.41 -4.92 2.82
CA ILE A 178 -23.62 -4.12 3.02
C ILE A 178 -24.15 -3.71 1.64
N GLU A 179 -25.41 -3.29 1.58
CA GLU A 179 -26.03 -2.86 0.34
C GLU A 179 -25.21 -1.76 -0.36
N GLN A 180 -24.88 -1.99 -1.63
CA GLN A 180 -24.11 -1.07 -2.46
C GLN A 180 -24.95 0.17 -2.78
N ARG A 181 -24.43 1.35 -2.45
CA ARG A 181 -24.99 2.60 -2.95
C ARG A 181 -24.79 2.70 -4.46
N LYS A 182 -25.92 2.81 -5.17
CA LYS A 182 -25.97 2.92 -6.63
C LYS A 182 -25.94 4.39 -7.06
N TYR A 183 -25.52 4.59 -8.29
CA TYR A 183 -25.61 5.87 -8.97
C TYR A 183 -27.08 6.25 -9.15
N ASP A 184 -27.43 7.47 -8.76
CA ASP A 184 -28.79 8.04 -8.87
C ASP A 184 -28.65 9.57 -9.04
N PRO A 185 -28.77 10.09 -10.28
CA PRO A 185 -28.58 11.51 -10.55
C PRO A 185 -29.84 12.37 -10.38
N ASP A 186 -31.03 11.77 -10.19
CA ASP A 186 -32.32 12.46 -10.04
C ASP A 186 -32.66 12.74 -8.56
#